data_AF-A0A7W1G896-F1
#
_entry.id   AF-A0A7W1G896-F1
#
_cell.length_a   1.000
_cell.length_b   1.000
_cell.length_c   1.000
_cell.angle_alpha   90.00
_cell.angle_beta   90.00
_cell.angle_gamma   90.00
#
_symmetry.space_group_name_H-M   'P 1'
#
loop_
_entity.id
_entity.type
_entity.pdbx_description
1 polymer ?
#
loop_
_entity_poly.entity_id
_entity_poly.type
_entity_poly.pdbx_seq_one_letter_code
_entity_poly.pdbx_strand_id
1 'polypeptide(L)'
;MLRTTFERFSRQVVLKRRLPHRVGGEHIYVSPDASLKFWKWNLNKSDPLLFDWAVEFIRQGDVVWDIGANIGLFTFAAANLAGASGQVLAVEADIWLADLLRRSARHKSGQSAPVDVLPVAVSDSVNLARLNIAARGRSTNHLEQVQGSTQTGGVRESVMVVTVTLDWLLAGTPAPRVLKIDVEGAELQVLKGAQNLLSTVQPIILCEVNLNIAPAVADLLHAHGYTLFDLEADGASRKPLAQPTFNTLACPTLGR
;
A
#
# COMPACT_ATOMS: atom_id res chain seq x y z
N MET A 1 23.33 -22.17 -9.80
CA MET A 1 23.93 -22.24 -8.46
C MET A 1 24.37 -20.88 -7.92
N LEU A 2 25.08 -20.03 -8.68
CA LEU A 2 25.49 -18.69 -8.21
C LEU A 2 24.32 -17.75 -7.83
N ARG A 3 23.21 -17.80 -8.60
CA ARG A 3 22.02 -16.95 -8.38
C ARG A 3 21.31 -17.26 -7.05
N THR A 4 21.21 -18.53 -6.69
CA THR A 4 20.55 -19.01 -5.46
C THR A 4 21.34 -18.69 -4.19
N THR A 5 22.68 -18.68 -4.26
CA THR A 5 23.53 -18.30 -3.13
C THR A 5 23.49 -16.78 -2.91
N PHE A 6 23.51 -15.99 -3.99
CA PHE A 6 23.38 -14.53 -3.93
C PHE A 6 22.01 -14.09 -3.39
N GLU A 7 20.92 -14.71 -3.85
CA GLU A 7 19.56 -14.50 -3.32
C GLU A 7 19.43 -14.88 -1.83
N ARG A 8 20.21 -15.85 -1.34
CA ARG A 8 20.25 -16.20 0.09
C ARG A 8 21.03 -15.17 0.92
N PHE A 9 22.14 -14.63 0.41
CA PHE A 9 22.89 -13.59 1.10
C PHE A 9 22.12 -12.26 1.14
N SER A 10 21.39 -11.91 0.07
CA SER A 10 20.59 -10.69 0.02
C SER A 10 19.42 -10.68 1.01
N ARG A 11 18.96 -11.85 1.48
CA ARG A 11 17.86 -12.03 2.45
C ARG A 11 18.10 -11.44 3.83
N GLN A 12 19.36 -11.22 4.20
CA GLN A 12 19.74 -10.67 5.51
C GLN A 12 20.29 -9.24 5.41
N VAL A 13 20.37 -8.70 4.19
CA VAL A 13 20.91 -7.37 3.96
C VAL A 13 19.80 -6.36 4.18
N VAL A 14 19.95 -5.57 5.24
CA VAL A 14 19.11 -4.41 5.52
C VAL A 14 19.93 -3.16 5.24
N LEU A 15 19.40 -2.28 4.41
CA LEU A 15 20.07 -1.09 3.92
C LEU A 15 19.30 0.14 4.37
N LYS A 16 20.01 1.11 4.93
CA LYS A 16 19.45 2.45 5.16
C LYS A 16 19.48 3.22 3.84
N ARG A 17 18.33 3.74 3.41
CA ARG A 17 18.19 4.52 2.17
C ARG A 17 17.41 5.79 2.45
N ARG A 18 17.75 6.84 1.71
CA ARG A 18 17.13 8.16 1.86
C ARG A 18 16.00 8.28 0.84
N LEU A 19 14.84 8.74 1.30
CA LEU A 19 13.72 9.11 0.43
C LEU A 19 14.08 10.34 -0.44
N PRO A 20 13.34 10.60 -1.52
CA PRO A 20 13.44 11.85 -2.25
C PRO A 20 13.22 13.06 -1.33
N HIS A 21 13.97 14.15 -1.54
CA HIS A 21 13.81 15.38 -0.75
C HIS A 21 12.40 15.99 -0.87
N ARG A 22 11.74 15.82 -2.02
CA ARG A 22 10.36 16.30 -2.25
C ARG A 22 9.31 15.65 -1.33
N VAL A 23 9.65 14.52 -0.70
CA VAL A 23 8.80 13.82 0.29
C VAL A 23 9.54 13.67 1.62
N GLY A 24 10.41 14.63 1.95
CA GLY A 24 11.06 14.75 3.25
C GLY A 24 12.53 14.37 3.33
N GLY A 25 12.99 13.48 2.45
CA GLY A 25 14.38 13.03 2.49
C GLY A 25 14.76 12.27 3.76
N GLU A 26 13.79 11.67 4.46
CA GLU A 26 14.02 10.84 5.64
C GLU A 26 14.68 9.51 5.26
N HIS A 27 15.30 8.86 6.25
CA HIS A 27 15.88 7.55 6.04
C HIS A 27 14.89 6.43 6.39
N ILE A 28 14.81 5.44 5.50
CA ILE A 28 14.05 4.21 5.71
C ILE A 28 14.97 3.00 5.60
N TYR A 29 14.57 1.90 6.19
CA TYR A 29 15.22 0.60 6.09
C TYR A 29 14.55 -0.20 4.98
N VAL A 30 15.33 -0.51 3.94
CA VAL A 30 14.90 -1.35 2.83
C VAL A 30 15.75 -2.61 2.78
N SER A 31 15.29 -3.61 2.05
CA SER A 31 16.08 -4.82 1.82
C SER A 31 15.86 -5.36 0.42
N PRO A 32 16.92 -5.87 -0.23
CA PRO A 32 16.77 -6.55 -1.51
C PRO A 32 15.89 -7.80 -1.51
N ASP A 33 15.57 -8.39 -0.35
CA ASP A 33 14.59 -9.50 -0.26
C ASP A 33 13.16 -9.03 -0.49
N ALA A 34 12.87 -7.75 -0.22
CA ALA A 34 11.60 -7.15 -0.62
C ALA A 34 11.55 -7.02 -2.14
N SER A 35 12.57 -6.40 -2.73
CA SER A 35 12.76 -6.35 -4.18
C SER A 35 14.22 -6.02 -4.50
N LEU A 36 14.77 -6.68 -5.52
CA LEU A 36 16.14 -6.43 -5.99
C LEU A 36 16.36 -4.97 -6.40
N LYS A 37 15.30 -4.20 -6.69
CA LYS A 37 15.39 -2.75 -6.99
C LYS A 37 16.03 -1.95 -5.84
N PHE A 38 15.96 -2.44 -4.60
CA PHE A 38 16.52 -1.79 -3.42
C PHE A 38 18.04 -1.99 -3.24
N TRP A 39 18.68 -2.82 -4.08
CA TRP A 39 20.15 -2.80 -4.20
C TRP A 39 20.66 -1.45 -4.74
N LYS A 40 19.86 -0.77 -5.57
CA LYS A 40 20.23 0.53 -6.14
C LYS A 40 20.25 1.59 -5.04
N TRP A 41 21.17 2.55 -5.17
CA TRP A 41 21.42 3.57 -4.15
C TRP A 41 20.33 4.65 -4.04
N ASN A 42 19.60 4.93 -5.13
CA ASN A 42 18.68 6.06 -5.21
C ASN A 42 17.22 5.61 -5.36
N LEU A 43 16.41 5.87 -4.32
CA LEU A 43 14.98 5.55 -4.30
C LEU A 43 14.14 6.42 -5.25
N ASN A 44 14.64 7.58 -5.70
CA ASN A 44 13.94 8.43 -6.69
C ASN A 44 13.59 7.67 -7.97
N LYS A 45 14.35 6.62 -8.31
CA LYS A 45 14.14 5.80 -9.51
C LYS A 45 13.42 4.48 -9.22
N SER A 46 13.13 4.17 -7.95
CA SER A 46 12.54 2.90 -7.54
C SER A 46 11.03 2.87 -7.72
N ASP A 47 10.37 4.01 -7.50
CA ASP A 47 8.94 4.17 -7.71
C ASP A 47 8.52 5.66 -7.75
N PRO A 48 8.74 6.37 -8.88
CA PRO A 48 8.44 7.80 -8.95
C PRO A 48 6.95 8.10 -8.75
N LEU A 49 6.07 7.23 -9.28
CA LEU A 49 4.62 7.39 -9.25
C LEU A 49 4.07 7.42 -7.82
N LEU A 50 4.49 6.49 -6.94
CA LEU A 50 4.06 6.49 -5.54
C LEU A 50 4.36 7.82 -4.83
N PHE A 51 5.52 8.42 -5.12
CA PHE A 51 5.88 9.72 -4.55
C PHE A 51 5.10 10.87 -5.18
N ASP A 52 4.81 10.80 -6.49
CA ASP A 52 3.97 11.79 -7.17
C ASP A 52 2.55 11.78 -6.60
N TRP A 53 1.97 10.62 -6.37
CA TRP A 53 0.66 10.49 -5.74
C TRP A 53 0.66 11.02 -4.30
N ALA A 54 1.71 10.71 -3.52
CA ALA A 54 1.81 11.24 -2.17
C ALA A 54 1.83 12.78 -2.18
N VAL A 55 2.66 13.39 -3.04
CA VAL A 55 2.71 14.86 -3.20
C VAL A 55 1.37 15.42 -3.67
N GLU A 56 0.70 14.73 -4.59
CA GLU A 56 -0.54 15.19 -5.17
C GLU A 56 -1.70 15.17 -4.16
N PHE A 57 -1.83 14.11 -3.35
CA PHE A 57 -3.04 13.88 -2.55
C PHE A 57 -2.88 14.15 -1.05
N ILE A 58 -1.67 14.07 -0.50
CA ILE A 58 -1.46 14.23 0.94
C ILE A 58 -1.27 15.70 1.30
N ARG A 59 -1.94 16.14 2.36
CA ARG A 59 -1.85 17.48 2.94
C ARG A 59 -1.50 17.40 4.43
N GLN A 60 -0.98 18.49 4.97
CA GLN A 60 -0.63 18.58 6.39
C GLN A 60 -1.87 18.32 7.27
N GLY A 61 -1.74 17.45 8.26
CA GLY A 61 -2.83 17.03 9.14
C GLY A 61 -3.64 15.83 8.65
N ASP A 62 -3.39 15.32 7.43
CA ASP A 62 -4.15 14.19 6.92
C ASP A 62 -3.91 12.90 7.72
N VAL A 63 -4.98 12.12 7.86
CA VAL A 63 -4.92 10.71 8.25
C VAL A 63 -4.82 9.88 6.97
N VAL A 64 -3.82 9.01 6.90
CA VAL A 64 -3.53 8.18 5.72
C VAL A 64 -3.48 6.71 6.11
N TRP A 65 -4.17 5.86 5.37
CA TRP A 65 -4.03 4.41 5.48
C TRP A 65 -3.30 3.87 4.25
N ASP A 66 -2.26 3.07 4.45
CA ASP A 66 -1.48 2.39 3.42
C ASP A 66 -1.65 0.87 3.58
N ILE A 67 -2.52 0.29 2.78
CA ILE A 67 -2.87 -1.13 2.82
C ILE A 67 -2.00 -1.88 1.82
N GLY A 68 -1.17 -2.80 2.33
CA GLY A 68 -0.06 -3.39 1.57
C GLY A 68 1.15 -2.45 1.54
N ALA A 69 1.55 -1.98 2.72
CA ALA A 69 2.58 -0.97 2.88
C ALA A 69 3.99 -1.43 2.43
N ASN A 70 4.24 -2.75 2.35
CA ASN A 70 5.50 -3.32 1.90
C ASN A 70 6.68 -2.78 2.72
N ILE A 71 7.71 -2.20 2.10
CA ILE A 71 8.81 -1.53 2.80
C ILE A 71 8.55 -0.05 3.14
N GLY A 72 7.39 0.48 2.75
CA GLY A 72 6.88 1.78 3.20
C GLY A 72 7.26 3.00 2.35
N LEU A 73 7.51 2.85 1.03
CA LEU A 73 7.80 4.03 0.20
C LEU A 73 6.68 5.07 0.29
N PHE A 74 5.43 4.64 0.10
CA PHE A 74 4.27 5.52 0.20
C PHE A 74 4.02 5.93 1.65
N THR A 75 3.95 4.97 2.59
CA THR A 75 3.83 5.21 4.05
C THR A 75 4.70 6.38 4.54
N PHE A 76 6.01 6.36 4.27
CA PHE A 76 6.92 7.35 4.82
C PHE A 76 6.91 8.67 4.04
N ALA A 77 6.59 8.64 2.74
CA ALA A 77 6.33 9.85 1.98
C ALA A 77 5.07 10.57 2.50
N ALA A 78 3.98 9.83 2.70
CA ALA A 78 2.74 10.32 3.28
C ALA A 78 2.97 10.86 4.70
N ALA A 79 3.73 10.14 5.53
CA ALA A 79 4.02 10.59 6.89
C ALA A 79 4.78 11.93 6.91
N ASN A 80 5.70 12.15 5.97
CA ASN A 80 6.40 13.42 5.89
C ASN A 80 5.47 14.56 5.45
N LEU A 81 4.67 14.34 4.41
CA LEU A 81 3.76 15.35 3.85
C LEU A 81 2.60 15.69 4.79
N ALA A 82 2.07 14.70 5.51
CA ALA A 82 1.04 14.89 6.53
C ALA A 82 1.57 15.65 7.75
N GLY A 83 2.88 15.60 8.01
CA GLY A 83 3.53 16.33 9.09
C GLY A 83 3.08 15.88 10.49
N ALA A 84 3.65 16.48 11.53
CA ALA A 84 3.46 16.05 12.92
C ALA A 84 1.99 16.07 13.43
N SER A 85 1.10 16.79 12.75
CA SER A 85 -0.33 16.85 13.07
C SER A 85 -1.19 15.81 12.35
N GLY A 86 -0.62 15.06 11.40
CA GLY A 86 -1.31 13.97 10.71
C GLY A 86 -1.11 12.62 11.41
N GLN A 87 -1.58 11.55 10.78
CA GLN A 87 -1.33 10.18 11.23
C GLN A 87 -1.26 9.23 10.03
N VAL A 88 -0.38 8.23 10.11
CA VAL A 88 -0.31 7.17 9.08
C VAL A 88 -0.48 5.80 9.72
N LEU A 89 -1.40 5.02 9.18
CA LEU A 89 -1.56 3.60 9.49
C LEU A 89 -1.03 2.77 8.32
N ALA A 90 0.06 2.05 8.54
CA ALA A 90 0.64 1.12 7.58
C ALA A 90 0.22 -0.31 7.93
N VAL A 91 -0.44 -0.99 7.00
CA VAL A 91 -0.89 -2.38 7.16
C VAL A 91 -0.09 -3.28 6.22
N GLU A 92 0.59 -4.28 6.77
CA GLU A 92 1.44 -5.20 6.03
C GLU A 92 1.33 -6.61 6.61
N ALA A 93 0.96 -7.59 5.79
CA ALA A 93 0.70 -8.96 6.24
C ALA A 93 1.99 -9.75 6.49
N ASP A 94 3.07 -9.46 5.75
CA ASP A 94 4.37 -10.07 5.97
C ASP A 94 5.05 -9.47 7.20
N ILE A 95 5.07 -10.23 8.30
CA ILE A 95 5.68 -9.83 9.57
C ILE A 95 7.12 -9.33 9.43
N TRP A 96 7.86 -9.82 8.43
CA TRP A 96 9.24 -9.40 8.19
C TRP A 96 9.30 -8.00 7.56
N LEU A 97 8.41 -7.71 6.61
CA LEU A 97 8.27 -6.35 6.06
C LEU A 97 7.73 -5.39 7.12
N ALA A 98 6.75 -5.84 7.93
CA ALA A 98 6.24 -5.07 9.06
C ALA A 98 7.34 -4.72 10.09
N ASP A 99 8.32 -5.60 10.33
CA ASP A 99 9.47 -5.26 11.18
C ASP A 99 10.36 -4.18 10.56
N LEU A 100 10.62 -4.23 9.25
CA LEU A 100 11.37 -3.18 8.54
C LEU A 100 10.64 -1.83 8.57
N LEU A 101 9.31 -1.84 8.41
CA LEU A 101 8.46 -0.66 8.57
C LEU A 101 8.61 -0.07 9.98
N ARG A 102 8.51 -0.91 11.03
CA ARG A 102 8.67 -0.46 12.42
C ARG A 102 10.04 0.14 12.70
N ARG A 103 11.12 -0.48 12.17
CA ARG A 103 12.47 0.07 12.29
C ARG A 103 12.57 1.45 11.66
N SER A 104 11.96 1.63 10.49
CA SER A 104 11.91 2.91 9.78
C SER A 104 11.09 3.95 10.54
N ALA A 105 9.91 3.57 11.07
CA ALA A 105 9.05 4.45 11.86
C ALA A 105 9.73 5.00 13.13
N ARG A 106 10.60 4.21 13.77
CA ARG A 106 11.35 4.62 14.97
C ARG A 106 12.44 5.68 14.72
N HIS A 107 12.88 5.85 13.47
CA HIS A 107 14.00 6.74 13.12
C HIS A 107 13.57 8.03 12.42
N LYS A 108 12.27 8.35 12.42
CA LYS A 108 11.74 9.55 11.77
C LYS A 108 12.05 10.82 12.57
N SER A 109 12.16 11.95 11.87
CA SER A 109 12.12 13.25 12.53
C SER A 109 10.77 13.51 13.23
N GLY A 110 10.81 14.31 14.29
CA GLY A 110 9.60 14.76 15.01
C GLY A 110 8.70 15.69 14.19
N GLN A 111 9.08 16.03 12.96
CA GLN A 111 8.28 16.86 12.05
C GLN A 111 7.33 16.02 11.19
N SER A 112 7.53 14.71 11.10
CA SER A 112 6.71 13.80 10.28
C SER A 112 5.62 13.13 11.13
N ALA A 113 4.46 12.85 10.55
CA ALA A 113 3.32 12.20 11.20
C ALA A 113 3.71 10.89 11.89
N PRO A 114 3.18 10.56 13.08
CA PRO A 114 3.32 9.22 13.67
C PRO A 114 2.88 8.15 12.67
N VAL A 115 3.61 7.03 12.65
CA VAL A 115 3.35 5.87 11.78
C VAL A 115 3.09 4.66 12.67
N ASP A 116 1.86 4.16 12.66
CA ASP A 116 1.47 2.91 13.30
C ASP A 116 1.57 1.76 12.29
N VAL A 117 2.15 0.63 12.71
CA VAL A 117 2.37 -0.53 11.82
C VAL A 117 1.61 -1.74 12.34
N LEU A 118 0.60 -2.16 11.59
CA LEU A 118 -0.27 -3.29 11.92
C LEU A 118 0.07 -4.52 11.06
N PRO A 119 0.51 -5.65 11.66
CA PRO A 119 1.00 -6.80 10.93
C PRO A 119 -0.14 -7.78 10.61
N VAL A 120 -1.10 -7.34 9.80
CA VAL A 120 -2.29 -8.12 9.40
C VAL A 120 -2.53 -7.97 7.89
N ALA A 121 -3.29 -8.88 7.32
CA ALA A 121 -3.86 -8.70 5.98
C ALA A 121 -5.21 -7.99 6.08
N VAL A 122 -5.62 -7.27 5.03
CA VAL A 122 -6.97 -6.72 4.91
C VAL A 122 -7.73 -7.54 3.87
N SER A 123 -8.99 -7.89 4.19
CA SER A 123 -9.89 -8.67 3.35
C SER A 123 -11.36 -8.27 3.66
N ASP A 124 -12.30 -9.07 3.19
CA ASP A 124 -13.74 -8.94 3.41
C ASP A 124 -14.24 -9.52 4.74
N SER A 125 -13.38 -10.15 5.53
CA SER A 125 -13.74 -10.74 6.82
C SER A 125 -12.57 -10.81 7.82
N VAL A 126 -12.91 -10.83 9.12
CA VAL A 126 -11.95 -11.10 10.20
C VAL A 126 -11.76 -12.62 10.34
N ASN A 127 -10.59 -13.13 9.98
CA ASN A 127 -10.34 -14.57 9.93
C ASN A 127 -8.85 -14.91 10.00
N LEU A 128 -8.53 -16.19 9.93
CA LEU A 128 -7.19 -16.69 9.63
C LEU A 128 -7.10 -17.03 8.13
N ALA A 129 -6.01 -16.62 7.48
CA ALA A 129 -5.72 -16.92 6.08
C ALA A 129 -4.26 -17.34 5.90
N ARG A 130 -3.96 -17.87 4.71
CA ARG A 130 -2.60 -18.18 4.29
C ARG A 130 -2.06 -17.09 3.37
N LEU A 131 -0.92 -16.52 3.74
CA LEU A 131 -0.13 -15.62 2.93
C LEU A 131 0.98 -16.40 2.23
N ASN A 132 1.01 -16.35 0.91
CA ASN A 132 2.07 -16.93 0.10
C ASN A 132 3.21 -15.93 -0.07
N ILE A 133 4.38 -16.30 0.45
CA ILE A 133 5.61 -15.54 0.29
C ILE A 133 6.22 -15.87 -1.07
N ALA A 134 6.35 -14.87 -1.93
CA ALA A 134 6.84 -15.08 -3.30
C ALA A 134 8.33 -15.48 -3.35
N ALA A 135 8.68 -16.34 -4.32
CA ALA A 135 10.03 -16.86 -4.47
C ALA A 135 11.05 -15.82 -4.93
N ARG A 136 10.63 -14.87 -5.77
CA ARG A 136 11.51 -13.85 -6.37
C ARG A 136 11.68 -12.58 -5.54
N GLY A 137 10.76 -12.29 -4.63
CA GLY A 137 10.83 -11.13 -3.75
C GLY A 137 9.52 -10.90 -3.00
N ARG A 138 9.62 -10.50 -1.73
CA ARG A 138 8.46 -10.34 -0.82
C ARG A 138 7.49 -9.23 -1.25
N SER A 139 7.88 -8.37 -2.20
CA SER A 139 7.00 -7.32 -2.71
C SER A 139 5.78 -7.81 -3.49
N THR A 140 5.73 -9.10 -3.83
CA THR A 140 4.64 -9.72 -4.62
C THR A 140 3.93 -10.82 -3.83
N ASN A 141 3.99 -10.74 -2.50
CA ASN A 141 3.27 -11.65 -1.62
C ASN A 141 1.77 -11.47 -1.82
N HIS A 142 1.00 -12.56 -1.78
CA HIS A 142 -0.44 -12.55 -2.00
C HIS A 142 -1.13 -13.57 -1.09
N LEU A 143 -2.42 -13.36 -0.81
CA LEU A 143 -3.23 -14.35 -0.12
C LEU A 143 -3.45 -15.57 -1.03
N GLU A 144 -3.39 -16.79 -0.47
CA GLU A 144 -3.52 -18.05 -1.23
C GLU A 144 -4.85 -18.16 -2.01
N GLN A 145 -5.90 -17.49 -1.53
CA GLN A 145 -7.22 -17.47 -2.15
C GLN A 145 -7.29 -16.57 -3.40
N VAL A 146 -6.24 -15.82 -3.68
CA VAL A 146 -6.10 -14.92 -4.83
C VAL A 146 -5.08 -15.50 -5.80
N GLN A 147 -5.31 -15.32 -7.11
CA GLN A 147 -4.31 -15.67 -8.11
C GLN A 147 -3.10 -14.75 -7.98
N GLY A 148 -1.96 -15.29 -7.56
CA GLY A 148 -0.70 -14.56 -7.55
C GLY A 148 -0.27 -14.12 -8.94
N SER A 149 0.50 -13.03 -9.01
CA SER A 149 1.01 -12.51 -10.27
C SER A 149 2.09 -13.44 -10.87
N THR A 150 2.32 -13.35 -12.18
CA THR A 150 3.43 -14.06 -12.87
C THR A 150 4.81 -13.62 -12.37
N GLN A 151 4.88 -12.49 -11.67
CA GLN A 151 6.10 -11.92 -11.08
C GLN A 151 6.55 -12.66 -9.81
N THR A 152 5.65 -13.38 -9.15
CA THR A 152 5.94 -14.16 -7.93
C THR A 152 7.08 -15.18 -8.13
N GLY A 153 7.14 -15.78 -9.34
CA GLY A 153 8.08 -16.85 -9.66
C GLY A 153 7.86 -18.13 -8.85
N GLY A 154 6.67 -18.31 -8.28
CA GLY A 154 6.30 -19.42 -7.39
C GLY A 154 6.20 -19.01 -5.92
N VAL A 155 5.79 -19.96 -5.07
CA VAL A 155 5.65 -19.79 -3.62
C VAL A 155 6.88 -20.35 -2.90
N ARG A 156 7.54 -19.53 -2.09
CA ARG A 156 8.70 -19.91 -1.26
C ARG A 156 8.27 -20.53 0.06
N GLU A 157 7.25 -19.94 0.66
CA GLU A 157 6.76 -20.25 1.99
C GLU A 157 5.29 -19.83 2.05
N SER A 158 4.50 -20.51 2.86
CA SER A 158 3.12 -20.11 3.16
C SER A 158 2.99 -19.97 4.67
N VAL A 159 2.54 -18.81 5.13
CA VAL A 159 2.44 -18.49 6.57
C VAL A 159 1.00 -18.13 6.92
N MET A 160 0.58 -18.46 8.15
CA MET A 160 -0.72 -18.07 8.65
C MET A 160 -0.69 -16.59 9.06
N VAL A 161 -1.69 -15.83 8.62
CA VAL A 161 -1.90 -14.42 8.97
C VAL A 161 -3.33 -14.20 9.43
N VAL A 162 -3.53 -13.16 10.23
CA VAL A 162 -4.88 -12.66 10.55
C VAL A 162 -5.32 -11.73 9.44
N THR A 163 -6.55 -11.90 8.96
CA THR A 163 -7.24 -10.92 8.12
C THR A 163 -8.16 -10.05 8.97
N VAL A 164 -8.30 -8.79 8.61
CA VAL A 164 -9.29 -7.85 9.16
C VAL A 164 -10.00 -7.11 8.03
N THR A 165 -11.08 -6.40 8.33
CA THR A 165 -11.78 -5.55 7.34
C THR A 165 -11.39 -4.08 7.51
N LEU A 166 -11.61 -3.27 6.47
CA LEU A 166 -11.44 -1.82 6.57
C LEU A 166 -12.42 -1.20 7.57
N ASP A 167 -13.63 -1.73 7.67
CA ASP A 167 -14.61 -1.33 8.68
C ASP A 167 -14.17 -1.69 10.11
N TRP A 168 -13.46 -2.82 10.29
CA TRP A 168 -12.88 -3.18 11.59
C TRP A 168 -11.78 -2.19 12.00
N LEU A 169 -10.95 -1.77 11.04
CA LEU A 169 -9.94 -0.72 11.28
C LEU A 169 -10.62 0.61 11.64
N LEU A 170 -11.67 1.00 10.92
CA LEU A 170 -12.41 2.25 11.14
C LEU A 170 -12.97 2.35 12.57
N ALA A 171 -13.35 1.23 13.17
CA ALA A 171 -13.84 1.20 14.54
C ALA A 171 -12.75 1.49 15.60
N GLY A 172 -11.48 1.25 15.26
CA GLY A 172 -10.35 1.33 16.20
C GLY A 172 -9.31 2.40 15.89
N THR A 173 -9.39 3.06 14.73
CA THR A 173 -8.40 4.06 14.30
C THR A 173 -9.08 5.28 13.67
N PRO A 174 -8.42 6.45 13.64
CA PRO A 174 -8.98 7.62 12.98
C PRO A 174 -9.28 7.38 11.51
N ALA A 175 -10.41 7.92 11.07
CA ALA A 175 -10.88 7.78 9.70
C ALA A 175 -9.89 8.42 8.70
N PRO A 176 -9.52 7.71 7.61
CA PRO A 176 -8.55 8.22 6.65
C PRO A 176 -9.18 9.30 5.78
N ARG A 177 -8.38 10.31 5.44
CA ARG A 177 -8.65 11.20 4.30
C ARG A 177 -8.23 10.55 3.00
N VAL A 178 -7.12 9.79 3.03
CA VAL A 178 -6.54 9.09 1.88
C VAL A 178 -6.29 7.62 2.24
N LEU A 179 -6.73 6.73 1.37
CA LEU A 179 -6.59 5.28 1.47
C LEU A 179 -5.82 4.75 0.25
N LYS A 180 -4.62 4.20 0.46
CA LYS A 180 -3.92 3.42 -0.57
C LYS A 180 -4.25 1.94 -0.41
N ILE A 181 -4.51 1.24 -1.51
CA ILE A 181 -4.73 -0.20 -1.58
C ILE A 181 -3.83 -0.80 -2.68
N ASP A 182 -2.93 -1.68 -2.28
CA ASP A 182 -1.98 -2.36 -3.17
C ASP A 182 -1.65 -3.71 -2.51
N VAL A 183 -2.48 -4.71 -2.77
CA VAL A 183 -2.47 -6.00 -2.05
C VAL A 183 -2.35 -7.18 -3.01
N GLU A 184 -1.75 -6.92 -4.18
CA GLU A 184 -1.36 -7.91 -5.18
C GLU A 184 -2.53 -8.85 -5.59
N GLY A 185 -3.70 -8.26 -5.85
CA GLY A 185 -4.87 -8.96 -6.40
C GLY A 185 -6.05 -9.15 -5.44
N ALA A 186 -5.90 -8.78 -4.17
CA ALA A 186 -6.96 -8.86 -3.17
C ALA A 186 -7.80 -7.57 -3.05
N GLU A 187 -7.67 -6.64 -4.00
CA GLU A 187 -8.25 -5.29 -3.88
C GLU A 187 -9.78 -5.34 -3.77
N LEU A 188 -10.43 -6.23 -4.52
CA LEU A 188 -11.87 -6.41 -4.45
C LEU A 188 -12.32 -6.91 -3.06
N GLN A 189 -11.57 -7.82 -2.44
CA GLN A 189 -11.86 -8.33 -1.09
C GLN A 189 -11.67 -7.24 -0.04
N VAL A 190 -10.60 -6.44 -0.15
CA VAL A 190 -10.38 -5.27 0.71
C VAL A 190 -11.57 -4.30 0.63
N LEU A 191 -12.01 -3.96 -0.58
CA LEU A 191 -13.13 -3.04 -0.80
C LEU A 191 -14.48 -3.61 -0.34
N LYS A 192 -14.70 -4.93 -0.47
CA LYS A 192 -15.90 -5.58 0.09
C LYS A 192 -15.99 -5.44 1.61
N GLY A 193 -14.84 -5.43 2.31
CA GLY A 193 -14.75 -5.19 3.75
C GLY A 193 -14.84 -3.73 4.19
N ALA A 194 -15.20 -2.80 3.29
CA ALA A 194 -15.16 -1.36 3.53
C ALA A 194 -16.53 -0.66 3.44
N GLN A 195 -17.63 -1.40 3.63
CA GLN A 195 -18.98 -0.89 3.38
C GLN A 195 -19.28 0.41 4.14
N ASN A 196 -18.97 0.43 5.45
CA ASN A 196 -19.19 1.63 6.27
C ASN A 196 -18.20 2.73 5.88
N LEU A 197 -16.91 2.40 5.72
CA LEU A 197 -15.89 3.37 5.33
C LEU A 197 -16.26 4.10 4.02
N LEU A 198 -16.68 3.36 3.00
CA LEU A 198 -17.06 3.91 1.70
C LEU A 198 -18.38 4.68 1.74
N SER A 199 -19.30 4.34 2.65
CA SER A 199 -20.60 5.01 2.75
C SER A 199 -20.57 6.26 3.63
N THR A 200 -19.76 6.27 4.69
CA THR A 200 -19.81 7.33 5.72
C THR A 200 -18.61 8.25 5.72
N VAL A 201 -17.41 7.74 5.43
CA VAL A 201 -16.17 8.53 5.45
C VAL A 201 -15.83 9.03 4.05
N GLN A 202 -16.01 8.18 3.05
CA GLN A 202 -15.72 8.50 1.65
C GLN A 202 -14.28 9.05 1.47
N PRO A 203 -13.22 8.29 1.83
CA PRO A 203 -11.83 8.74 1.58
C PRO A 203 -11.52 8.82 0.09
N ILE A 204 -10.50 9.59 -0.28
CA ILE A 204 -9.84 9.44 -1.60
C ILE A 204 -9.14 8.08 -1.61
N ILE A 205 -9.30 7.30 -2.67
CA ILE A 205 -8.71 5.96 -2.79
C ILE A 205 -7.70 5.94 -3.93
N LEU A 206 -6.50 5.44 -3.64
CA LEU A 206 -5.44 5.15 -4.60
C LEU A 206 -5.29 3.62 -4.66
N CYS A 207 -5.67 2.97 -5.76
CA CYS A 207 -5.82 1.51 -5.80
C CYS A 207 -5.11 0.89 -7.02
N GLU A 208 -4.34 -0.16 -6.81
CA GLU A 208 -3.72 -0.96 -7.89
C GLU A 208 -4.64 -2.12 -8.33
N VAL A 209 -5.51 -1.87 -9.31
CA VAL A 209 -6.59 -2.79 -9.71
C VAL A 209 -6.17 -3.69 -10.86
N ASN A 210 -6.16 -5.01 -10.63
CA ASN A 210 -5.94 -5.97 -11.70
C ASN A 210 -7.11 -6.04 -12.70
N LEU A 211 -6.80 -6.21 -13.99
CA LEU A 211 -7.79 -6.19 -15.08
C LEU A 211 -8.91 -7.24 -14.95
N ASN A 212 -8.62 -8.38 -14.32
CA ASN A 212 -9.60 -9.46 -14.13
C ASN A 212 -10.66 -9.13 -13.07
N ILE A 213 -10.39 -8.22 -12.13
CA ILE A 213 -11.33 -7.78 -11.10
C ILE A 213 -11.90 -6.39 -11.36
N ALA A 214 -11.38 -5.67 -12.37
CA ALA A 214 -11.76 -4.31 -12.72
C ALA A 214 -13.28 -4.06 -12.80
N PRO A 215 -14.09 -4.90 -13.48
CA PRO A 215 -15.55 -4.70 -13.53
C PRO A 215 -16.21 -4.72 -12.16
N ALA A 216 -15.86 -5.70 -11.31
CA ALA A 216 -16.45 -5.83 -9.98
C ALA A 216 -16.03 -4.69 -9.04
N VAL A 217 -14.79 -4.20 -9.18
CA VAL A 217 -14.31 -3.03 -8.45
C VAL A 217 -15.05 -1.77 -8.91
N ALA A 218 -15.26 -1.59 -10.21
CA ALA A 218 -16.01 -0.45 -10.75
C ALA A 218 -17.45 -0.42 -10.21
N ASP A 219 -18.15 -1.56 -10.30
CA ASP A 219 -19.53 -1.69 -9.82
C ASP A 219 -19.64 -1.34 -8.33
N LEU A 220 -18.72 -1.85 -7.51
CA LEU A 220 -18.70 -1.59 -6.06
C LEU A 220 -18.47 -0.12 -5.75
N LEU A 221 -17.45 0.50 -6.36
CA LEU A 221 -17.11 1.91 -6.10
C LEU A 221 -18.19 2.86 -6.64
N HIS A 222 -18.72 2.62 -7.84
CA HIS A 222 -19.83 3.40 -8.39
C HIS A 222 -21.09 3.30 -7.51
N ALA A 223 -21.40 2.12 -6.97
CA ALA A 223 -22.52 1.95 -6.05
C ALA A 223 -22.37 2.80 -4.78
N HIS A 224 -21.15 3.06 -4.34
CA HIS A 224 -20.82 3.94 -3.21
C HIS A 224 -20.63 5.41 -3.59
N GLY A 225 -20.94 5.79 -4.84
CA GLY A 225 -20.86 7.17 -5.30
C GLY A 225 -19.43 7.67 -5.50
N TYR A 226 -18.54 6.81 -5.99
CA TYR A 226 -17.21 7.20 -6.42
C TYR A 226 -17.14 7.45 -7.93
N THR A 227 -16.31 8.40 -8.34
CA THR A 227 -15.87 8.61 -9.71
C THR A 227 -14.44 8.10 -9.87
N LEU A 228 -14.21 7.29 -10.90
CA LEU A 228 -12.90 6.69 -11.17
C LEU A 228 -12.09 7.53 -12.16
N PHE A 229 -10.78 7.58 -11.98
CA PHE A 229 -9.82 8.24 -12.87
C PHE A 229 -8.53 7.43 -12.96
N ASP A 230 -7.76 7.68 -14.03
CA ASP A 230 -6.41 7.14 -14.19
C ASP A 230 -5.40 7.96 -13.38
N LEU A 231 -4.69 7.34 -12.44
CA LEU A 231 -3.65 8.03 -11.65
C LEU A 231 -2.43 8.41 -12.50
N GLU A 232 -2.18 7.72 -13.60
CA GLU A 232 -1.05 8.02 -14.49
C GLU A 232 -1.34 9.18 -15.44
N ALA A 233 -2.62 9.54 -15.63
CA ALA A 233 -2.99 10.73 -16.37
C ALA A 233 -2.67 12.00 -15.56
N ASP A 234 -2.27 13.06 -16.26
CA ASP A 234 -1.99 14.37 -15.66
C ASP A 234 -3.23 14.91 -14.93
N GLY A 235 -3.04 15.35 -13.68
CA GLY A 235 -4.12 15.71 -12.75
C GLY A 235 -5.09 16.76 -13.31
N ALA A 236 -4.59 17.74 -14.07
CA ALA A 236 -5.41 18.77 -14.70
C ALA A 236 -6.29 18.25 -15.86
N SER A 237 -5.99 17.06 -16.37
CA SER A 237 -6.60 16.48 -17.58
C SER A 237 -7.35 15.17 -17.33
N ARG A 238 -7.41 14.70 -16.08
CA ARG A 238 -8.06 13.43 -15.73
C ARG A 238 -9.54 13.47 -16.11
N LYS A 239 -9.95 12.47 -16.89
CA LYS A 239 -11.35 12.27 -17.29
C LYS A 239 -11.95 11.11 -16.49
N PRO A 240 -13.24 11.20 -16.12
CA PRO A 240 -13.93 10.07 -15.51
C PRO A 240 -13.82 8.81 -16.37
N LEU A 241 -13.59 7.68 -15.71
CA LEU A 241 -13.52 6.36 -16.31
C LEU A 241 -14.75 5.54 -15.92
N ALA A 242 -15.23 4.72 -16.86
CA ALA A 242 -16.27 3.73 -16.58
C ALA A 242 -15.71 2.45 -15.92
N GLN A 243 -14.40 2.23 -16.02
CA GLN A 243 -13.70 1.05 -15.52
C GLN A 243 -12.34 1.49 -14.97
N PRO A 244 -11.85 0.87 -13.87
CA PRO A 244 -10.55 1.20 -13.30
C PRO A 244 -9.41 0.81 -14.26
N THR A 245 -8.34 1.61 -14.28
CA THR A 245 -7.03 1.25 -14.83
C THR A 245 -6.22 0.50 -13.77
N PHE A 246 -5.01 0.05 -14.11
CA PHE A 246 -4.12 -0.55 -13.10
C PHE A 246 -3.91 0.42 -11.93
N ASN A 247 -3.47 1.64 -12.21
CA ASN A 247 -3.36 2.69 -11.19
C ASN A 247 -4.62 3.55 -11.16
N THR A 248 -5.58 3.20 -10.30
CA THR A 248 -6.88 3.87 -10.23
C THR A 248 -6.96 4.87 -9.07
N LEU A 249 -7.44 6.07 -9.39
CA LEU A 249 -7.92 7.05 -8.42
C LEU A 249 -9.43 6.92 -8.31
N ALA A 250 -9.95 6.69 -7.11
CA ALA A 250 -11.38 6.82 -6.84
C ALA A 250 -11.61 8.03 -5.92
N CYS A 251 -12.37 9.00 -6.41
CA CYS A 251 -12.78 10.17 -5.65
C CYS A 251 -14.29 10.08 -5.36
N PRO A 252 -14.74 10.45 -4.14
CA PRO A 252 -16.17 10.61 -3.89
C PRO A 252 -16.76 11.62 -4.88
N THR A 253 -17.88 11.28 -5.51
CA THR A 253 -18.61 12.21 -6.37
C THR A 253 -19.13 13.33 -5.49
N LEU A 254 -18.67 14.57 -5.73
CA LEU A 254 -19.17 15.75 -5.02
C LEU A 254 -20.68 15.89 -5.28
N GLY A 255 -21.51 15.59 -4.27
CA GLY A 255 -22.95 15.82 -4.28
C GLY A 255 -23.80 14.55 -4.17
N ARG A 256 -24.22 14.26 -2.94
CA ARG A 256 -25.59 13.81 -2.62
C ARG A 256 -26.09 14.60 -1.42
#